data_AF-A0A256HXA5-F1
#
_entry.id   AF-A0A256HXA5-F1
#
_cell.length_a   1.000
_cell.length_b   1.000
_cell.length_c   1.000
_cell.angle_alpha   90.00
_cell.angle_beta   90.00
_cell.angle_gamma   90.00
#
_symmetry.space_group_name_H-M   'P 1'
#
loop_
_entity.id
_entity.type
_entity.pdbx_description
1 polymer ?
#
loop_
_entity_poly.entity_id
_entity_poly.type
_entity_poly.pdbx_seq_one_letter_code
_entity_poly.pdbx_strand_id
1 'polypeptide(L)'
;MSQTSKQSVLLSDDPPLDLRLSESELEATRERVVAFIGDVVDDAGAEGAVLGLSGGVDSTLTAYLAVEALGEDGLHGITMPSAVNDPDVMTDAERVAHELGIEYDVVEIQPIAESFFDAFPEAAADQTAAGNVYVRTRAVPRPEHDPVLRVGDEGIEDRAEAMTGYYTKYG
;
A
#
# COMPACT_ATOMS: atom_id res chain seq x y z
N MET A 1 -29.34 -1.72 -5.39
CA MET A 1 -29.01 -0.32 -5.74
C MET A 1 -28.78 0.45 -4.45
N SER A 2 -27.53 0.53 -3.97
CA SER A 2 -27.16 1.38 -2.85
C SER A 2 -26.48 2.61 -3.41
N GLN A 3 -27.21 3.72 -3.46
CA GLN A 3 -26.60 5.04 -3.65
C GLN A 3 -26.01 5.46 -2.31
N THR A 4 -24.77 5.06 -2.04
CA THR A 4 -24.00 5.67 -0.96
C THR A 4 -23.41 6.97 -1.49
N SER A 5 -23.91 8.09 -0.98
CA SER A 5 -23.48 9.45 -1.30
C SER A 5 -21.95 9.58 -1.22
N LYS A 6 -21.33 9.97 -2.35
CA LYS A 6 -19.92 10.33 -2.48
C LYS A 6 -19.65 11.75 -1.93
N GLN A 7 -19.87 11.98 -0.64
CA GLN A 7 -19.34 13.16 0.03
C GLN A 7 -18.80 12.77 1.40
N SER A 8 -17.51 13.03 1.63
CA SER A 8 -16.95 12.99 2.99
C SER A 8 -17.76 13.95 3.84
N VAL A 9 -18.41 13.44 4.87
CA VAL A 9 -19.11 14.30 5.83
C VAL A 9 -18.04 14.94 6.70
N LEU A 10 -17.69 16.20 6.41
CA LEU A 10 -17.01 17.03 7.40
C LEU A 10 -17.97 17.16 8.59
N LEU A 11 -17.62 16.56 9.72
CA LEU A 11 -18.45 16.56 10.93
C LEU A 11 -18.69 17.97 11.49
N SER A 12 -17.83 18.94 11.13
CA SER A 12 -17.91 20.37 11.43
C SER A 12 -16.81 21.11 10.63
N ASP A 13 -17.08 22.34 10.19
CA ASP A 13 -16.03 23.26 9.68
C ASP A 13 -15.13 23.82 10.80
N ASP A 14 -15.56 23.64 12.06
CA ASP A 14 -14.85 24.00 13.27
C ASP A 14 -14.73 22.74 14.16
N PRO A 15 -13.78 21.84 13.86
CA PRO A 15 -13.56 20.65 14.67
C PRO A 15 -12.97 21.05 16.03
N PRO A 16 -13.29 20.32 17.12
CA PRO A 16 -12.76 20.63 18.45
C PRO A 16 -11.22 20.51 18.55
N LEU A 17 -10.61 19.84 17.56
CA LEU A 17 -9.18 19.76 17.35
C LEU A 17 -8.91 19.85 15.83
N ASP A 18 -8.08 20.80 15.43
CA ASP A 18 -7.54 20.83 14.07
C ASP A 18 -6.28 19.96 14.02
N LEU A 19 -6.37 18.84 13.32
CA LEU A 19 -5.26 17.89 13.14
C LEU A 19 -4.46 18.16 11.87
N ARG A 20 -4.78 19.23 11.13
CA ARG A 20 -4.05 19.61 9.92
C ARG A 20 -2.72 20.23 10.31
N LEU A 21 -1.68 19.83 9.59
CA LEU A 21 -0.38 20.50 9.67
C LEU A 21 -0.48 21.87 8.97
N SER A 22 0.12 22.90 9.55
CA SER A 22 0.42 24.13 8.80
C SER A 22 1.36 23.81 7.63
N GLU A 23 1.43 24.70 6.64
CA GLU A 23 2.31 24.51 5.47
C GLU A 23 3.76 24.23 5.88
N SER A 24 4.28 24.95 6.89
CA SER A 24 5.63 24.73 7.41
C SER A 24 5.80 23.40 8.14
N GLU A 25 4.77 22.94 8.85
CA GLU A 25 4.81 21.64 9.54
C GLU A 25 4.69 20.49 8.55
N LEU A 26 3.89 20.67 7.49
CA LEU A 26 3.76 19.71 6.41
C LEU A 26 5.09 19.54 5.66
N GLU A 27 5.75 20.65 5.30
CA GLU A 27 7.06 20.60 4.63
C GLU A 27 8.10 19.92 5.52
N ALA A 28 8.23 20.34 6.78
CA ALA A 28 9.17 19.72 7.72
C ALA A 28 8.87 18.22 7.94
N THR A 29 7.60 17.82 7.90
CA THR A 29 7.20 16.42 8.01
C THR A 29 7.58 15.63 6.76
N ARG A 30 7.33 16.19 5.57
CA ARG A 30 7.70 15.61 4.28
C ARG A 30 9.22 15.40 4.21
N GLU A 31 10.01 16.45 4.46
CA GLU A 31 11.48 16.38 4.48
C GLU A 31 11.99 15.29 5.44
N ARG A 32 11.41 15.21 6.64
CA ARG A 32 11.77 14.19 7.64
C ARG A 32 11.44 12.77 7.17
N VAL A 33 10.30 12.56 6.52
CA VAL A 33 9.91 11.24 6.03
C VAL A 33 10.77 10.81 4.84
N VAL A 34 11.03 11.73 3.91
CA VAL A 34 11.92 11.50 2.75
C VAL A 34 13.32 11.12 3.21
N ALA A 35 13.91 11.87 4.15
CA ALA A 35 15.21 11.55 4.73
C ALA A 35 15.20 10.18 5.43
N PHE A 36 14.16 9.89 6.21
CA PHE A 36 14.00 8.60 6.88
C PHE A 36 13.93 7.43 5.89
N ILE A 37 13.23 7.57 4.75
CA ILE A 37 13.18 6.52 3.73
C ILE A 37 14.58 6.25 3.18
N GLY A 38 15.32 7.29 2.81
CA GLY A 38 16.70 7.16 2.32
C GLY A 38 17.61 6.46 3.33
N ASP A 39 17.61 6.95 4.59
CA ASP A 39 18.42 6.36 5.67
C ASP A 39 18.11 4.88 5.89
N VAL A 40 16.84 4.48 5.83
CA VAL A 40 16.42 3.08 6.04
C VAL A 40 16.87 2.17 4.89
N VAL A 41 16.82 2.64 3.64
CA VAL A 41 17.31 1.87 2.48
C VAL A 41 18.83 1.74 2.53
N ASP A 42 19.53 2.83 2.84
CA ASP A 42 20.99 2.86 2.98
C ASP A 42 21.48 1.96 4.13
N ASP A 43 20.84 2.03 5.30
CA ASP A 43 21.16 1.18 6.46
C ASP A 43 20.90 -0.30 6.19
N ALA A 44 19.94 -0.62 5.33
CA ALA A 44 19.68 -1.98 4.86
C ALA A 44 20.73 -2.48 3.85
N GLY A 45 21.60 -1.60 3.34
CA GLY A 45 22.54 -1.91 2.26
C GLY A 45 21.82 -2.27 0.96
N ALA A 46 20.62 -1.72 0.76
CA ALA A 46 19.79 -1.96 -0.40
C ALA A 46 20.03 -0.88 -1.47
N GLU A 47 19.82 -1.23 -2.73
CA GLU A 47 19.97 -0.31 -3.87
C GLU A 47 18.66 0.42 -4.21
N GLY A 48 17.56 0.00 -3.58
CA GLY A 48 16.22 0.56 -3.79
C GLY A 48 15.17 -0.15 -2.93
N ALA A 49 13.90 0.09 -3.24
CA ALA A 49 12.77 -0.49 -2.53
C ALA A 49 11.73 -1.12 -3.47
N VAL A 50 11.01 -2.12 -2.97
CA VAL A 50 9.80 -2.67 -3.58
C VAL A 50 8.60 -2.31 -2.72
N LEU A 51 7.58 -1.72 -3.33
CA LEU A 51 6.37 -1.27 -2.64
C LEU A 51 5.11 -1.92 -3.20
N GLY A 52 4.28 -2.47 -2.30
CA GLY A 52 2.91 -2.89 -2.63
C GLY A 52 2.03 -1.69 -2.98
N LEU A 53 1.47 -1.67 -4.20
CA LEU A 53 0.55 -0.63 -4.65
C LEU A 53 -0.88 -1.17 -4.65
N SER A 54 -1.72 -0.61 -3.77
CA SER A 54 -3.14 -0.95 -3.68
C SER A 54 -4.05 0.05 -4.40
N GLY A 55 -3.52 1.23 -4.74
CA GLY A 55 -4.30 2.39 -5.19
C GLY A 55 -4.96 3.18 -4.05
N GLY A 56 -4.73 2.76 -2.80
CA GLY A 56 -5.15 3.49 -1.60
C GLY A 56 -4.28 4.71 -1.34
N VAL A 57 -4.78 5.61 -0.49
CA VAL A 57 -4.11 6.87 -0.15
C VAL A 57 -2.74 6.62 0.49
N ASP A 58 -2.62 5.62 1.36
CA ASP A 58 -1.38 5.36 2.10
C ASP A 58 -0.29 4.83 1.17
N SER A 59 -0.57 3.76 0.40
CA SER A 59 0.38 3.25 -0.60
C SER A 59 0.76 4.30 -1.64
N THR A 60 -0.19 5.17 -2.02
CA THR A 60 0.08 6.25 -2.98
C THR A 60 1.02 7.28 -2.38
N LEU A 61 0.72 7.79 -1.18
CA LEU A 61 1.58 8.75 -0.49
C LEU A 61 2.97 8.18 -0.25
N THR A 62 3.07 6.93 0.20
CA THR A 62 4.36 6.25 0.38
C THR A 62 5.12 6.16 -0.93
N ALA A 63 4.47 5.84 -2.06
CA ALA A 63 5.12 5.78 -3.37
C ALA A 63 5.71 7.14 -3.79
N TYR A 64 4.95 8.22 -3.66
CA TYR A 64 5.44 9.58 -3.98
C TYR A 64 6.65 9.98 -3.12
N LEU A 65 6.59 9.72 -1.81
CA LEU A 65 7.69 10.04 -0.90
C LEU A 65 8.92 9.14 -1.13
N ALA A 66 8.71 7.88 -1.52
CA ALA A 66 9.79 6.95 -1.82
C ALA A 66 10.50 7.31 -3.14
N VAL A 67 9.76 7.70 -4.19
CA VAL A 67 10.37 8.20 -5.44
C VAL A 67 11.14 9.49 -5.19
N GLU A 68 10.63 10.38 -4.33
CA GLU A 68 11.39 11.57 -3.96
C GLU A 68 12.71 11.24 -3.24
N ALA A 69 12.70 10.22 -2.37
CA ALA A 69 13.88 9.81 -1.61
C ALA A 69 14.90 9.04 -2.45
N LEU A 70 14.44 8.14 -3.33
CA LEU A 70 15.25 7.11 -3.98
C LEU A 70 15.42 7.35 -5.50
N GLY A 71 14.62 8.23 -6.08
CA GLY A 71 14.48 8.38 -7.52
C GLY A 71 13.53 7.35 -8.16
N GLU A 72 13.19 7.57 -9.43
CA GLU A 72 12.30 6.70 -10.21
C GLU A 72 12.87 5.27 -10.33
N ASP A 73 14.18 5.17 -10.64
CA ASP A 73 14.88 3.88 -10.75
C ASP A 73 15.07 3.17 -9.40
N GLY A 74 14.91 3.89 -8.28
CA GLY A 74 15.11 3.38 -6.92
C GLY A 74 13.86 2.75 -6.30
N LEU A 75 12.73 2.75 -7.00
CA LEU A 75 11.47 2.19 -6.52
C LEU A 75 10.83 1.28 -7.57
N HIS A 76 10.45 0.06 -7.16
CA HIS A 76 9.69 -0.87 -7.98
C HIS A 76 8.31 -1.13 -7.35
N GLY A 77 7.25 -0.99 -8.13
CA GLY A 77 5.89 -1.28 -7.71
C GLY A 77 5.53 -2.76 -7.82
N ILE A 78 4.68 -3.26 -6.92
CA ILE A 78 4.00 -4.55 -7.12
C ILE A 78 2.51 -4.38 -6.86
N THR A 79 1.69 -4.70 -7.86
CA THR A 79 0.23 -4.69 -7.76
C THR A 79 -0.28 -6.12 -7.58
N MET A 80 -1.22 -6.31 -6.66
CA MET A 80 -1.70 -7.65 -6.28
C MET A 80 -3.23 -7.73 -6.28
N PRO A 81 -3.88 -7.64 -7.46
CA PRO A 81 -5.32 -7.76 -7.58
C PRO A 81 -5.78 -9.18 -7.20
N SER A 82 -6.93 -9.29 -6.54
CA SER A 82 -7.62 -10.58 -6.42
C SER A 82 -8.13 -10.97 -7.79
N ALA A 83 -9.10 -10.25 -8.36
CA ALA A 83 -9.51 -10.43 -9.73
C ALA A 83 -8.91 -9.35 -10.64
N VAL A 84 -8.37 -9.76 -11.78
CA VAL A 84 -8.01 -8.82 -12.85
C VAL A 84 -9.31 -8.28 -13.42
N ASN A 85 -9.49 -6.95 -13.35
CA ASN A 85 -10.59 -6.27 -14.02
C ASN A 85 -10.37 -6.30 -15.54
N ASP A 86 -11.28 -5.71 -16.32
CA ASP A 86 -11.12 -5.57 -17.77
C ASP A 86 -9.68 -5.13 -18.11
N PRO A 87 -8.92 -5.90 -18.92
CA PRO A 87 -7.52 -5.62 -19.22
C PRO A 87 -7.32 -4.26 -19.90
N ASP A 88 -8.38 -3.67 -20.45
CA ASP A 88 -8.36 -2.33 -21.04
C ASP A 88 -8.51 -1.20 -19.99
N VAL A 89 -8.74 -1.55 -18.70
CA VAL A 89 -8.92 -0.59 -17.61
C VAL A 89 -7.77 -0.71 -16.62
N MET A 90 -6.78 0.18 -16.80
CA MET A 90 -5.70 0.40 -15.83
C MET A 90 -6.28 0.74 -14.45
N THR A 91 -5.86 -0.02 -13.43
CA THR A 91 -6.23 0.18 -12.04
C THR A 91 -5.61 1.46 -11.47
N ASP A 92 -6.13 1.94 -10.33
CA ASP A 92 -5.56 3.12 -9.68
C ASP A 92 -4.11 2.87 -9.20
N ALA A 93 -3.77 1.64 -8.81
CA ALA A 93 -2.40 1.26 -8.47
C ALA A 93 -1.45 1.40 -9.66
N GLU A 94 -1.85 0.90 -10.84
CA GLU A 94 -1.06 1.00 -12.07
C GLU A 94 -0.96 2.45 -12.57
N ARG A 95 -2.01 3.26 -12.37
CA ARG A 95 -1.97 4.71 -12.67
C ARG A 95 -0.91 5.42 -11.85
N VAL A 96 -0.85 5.15 -10.55
CA VAL A 96 0.17 5.75 -9.66
C VAL A 96 1.56 5.36 -10.13
N ALA A 97 1.81 4.10 -10.46
CA ALA A 97 3.10 3.65 -10.98
C ALA A 97 3.47 4.37 -12.29
N HIS A 98 2.51 4.46 -13.22
CA HIS A 98 2.70 5.16 -14.49
C HIS A 98 2.95 6.66 -14.32
N GLU A 99 2.24 7.34 -13.41
CA GLU A 99 2.44 8.77 -13.13
C GLU A 99 3.78 9.06 -12.48
N LEU A 100 4.28 8.14 -11.65
CA LEU A 100 5.58 8.23 -10.98
C LEU A 100 6.75 7.80 -11.85
N GLY A 101 6.50 7.20 -13.03
CA GLY A 101 7.56 6.72 -13.92
C GLY A 101 8.29 5.46 -13.42
N ILE A 102 7.73 4.75 -12.43
CA ILE A 102 8.37 3.57 -11.85
C ILE A 102 7.99 2.30 -12.60
N GLU A 103 8.91 1.34 -12.62
CA GLU A 103 8.60 -0.02 -13.07
C GLU A 103 7.67 -0.72 -12.07
N TYR A 104 6.82 -1.62 -12.55
CA TYR A 104 5.94 -2.40 -11.69
C TYR A 104 5.56 -3.77 -12.28
N ASP A 105 5.27 -4.71 -11.38
CA ASP A 105 4.71 -6.02 -11.72
C ASP A 105 3.24 -6.14 -11.30
N VAL A 106 2.51 -7.02 -11.99
CA VAL A 106 1.15 -7.42 -11.65
C VAL A 106 1.13 -8.90 -11.29
N VAL A 107 0.71 -9.21 -10.06
CA VAL A 107 0.61 -10.60 -9.55
C VAL A 107 -0.81 -10.87 -9.10
N GLU A 108 -1.55 -11.65 -9.89
CA GLU A 108 -2.90 -12.08 -9.51
C GLU A 108 -2.86 -13.05 -8.33
N ILE A 109 -3.53 -12.71 -7.23
CA ILE A 109 -3.48 -13.50 -6.00
C ILE A 109 -4.69 -14.44 -5.84
N GLN A 110 -5.72 -14.32 -6.68
CA GLN A 110 -6.92 -15.15 -6.58
C GLN A 110 -6.62 -16.65 -6.66
N PRO A 111 -5.79 -17.15 -7.60
CA PRO A 111 -5.48 -18.59 -7.65
C PRO A 111 -4.79 -19.10 -6.38
N ILE A 112 -4.01 -18.25 -5.71
CA ILE A 112 -3.31 -18.59 -4.48
C ILE A 112 -4.30 -18.63 -3.30
N ALA A 113 -5.19 -17.65 -3.21
CA ALA A 113 -6.24 -17.62 -2.20
C ALA A 113 -7.22 -18.80 -2.36
N GLU A 114 -7.60 -19.13 -3.59
CA GLU A 114 -8.45 -20.29 -3.90
C GLU A 114 -7.80 -21.60 -3.43
N SER A 115 -6.51 -21.78 -3.66
CA SER A 115 -5.78 -22.95 -3.16
C SER A 115 -5.83 -23.08 -1.62
N PHE A 116 -5.84 -21.94 -0.91
CA PHE A 116 -6.01 -21.92 0.55
C PHE A 116 -7.42 -22.34 0.96
N PHE A 117 -8.44 -21.80 0.28
CA PHE A 117 -9.84 -22.12 0.56
C PHE A 117 -10.21 -23.56 0.20
N ASP A 118 -9.60 -24.14 -0.83
CA ASP A 118 -9.78 -25.55 -1.17
C ASP A 118 -9.20 -26.47 -0.08
N ALA A 119 -8.05 -26.09 0.51
CA ALA A 119 -7.41 -26.84 1.58
C ALA A 119 -8.11 -26.65 2.94
N PHE A 120 -8.71 -25.48 3.19
CA PHE A 120 -9.38 -25.14 4.44
C PHE A 120 -10.67 -24.33 4.20
N PRO A 121 -11.77 -25.00 3.78
CA PRO A 121 -13.01 -24.35 3.36
C PRO A 121 -13.68 -23.51 4.45
N GLU A 122 -13.45 -23.82 5.73
CA GLU A 122 -14.01 -23.09 6.86
C GLU A 122 -13.55 -21.63 6.89
N ALA A 123 -12.34 -21.32 6.37
CA ALA A 123 -11.88 -19.94 6.26
C ALA A 123 -12.67 -19.12 5.23
N ALA A 124 -13.25 -19.76 4.22
CA ALA A 124 -14.09 -19.07 3.23
C ALA A 124 -15.48 -18.72 3.78
N ALA A 125 -15.93 -19.40 4.83
CA ALA A 125 -17.24 -19.19 5.44
C ALA A 125 -17.27 -17.97 6.40
N ASP A 126 -16.12 -17.53 6.89
CA ASP A 126 -15.97 -16.35 7.74
C ASP A 126 -15.33 -15.19 6.95
N GLN A 127 -16.02 -14.04 6.91
CA GLN A 127 -15.58 -12.89 6.12
C GLN A 127 -14.23 -12.33 6.60
N THR A 128 -13.96 -12.36 7.90
CA THR A 128 -12.70 -11.86 8.48
C THR A 128 -11.56 -12.82 8.14
N ALA A 129 -11.79 -14.13 8.28
CA ALA A 129 -10.83 -15.15 7.91
C ALA A 129 -10.50 -15.09 6.40
N ALA A 130 -11.51 -14.97 5.55
CA ALA A 130 -11.32 -14.84 4.11
C ALA A 130 -10.52 -13.58 3.75
N GLY A 131 -10.87 -12.42 4.33
CA GLY A 131 -10.10 -11.18 4.13
C GLY A 131 -8.63 -11.33 4.54
N ASN A 132 -8.38 -11.93 5.70
CA ASN A 132 -7.03 -12.17 6.18
C ASN A 132 -6.19 -13.10 5.26
N VAL A 133 -6.83 -14.06 4.59
CA VAL A 133 -6.14 -14.92 3.60
C VAL A 133 -5.61 -14.07 2.44
N TYR A 134 -6.42 -13.16 1.91
CA TYR A 134 -5.97 -12.28 0.83
C TYR A 134 -4.82 -11.37 1.25
N VAL A 135 -4.90 -10.74 2.43
CA VAL A 135 -3.82 -9.87 2.92
C VAL A 135 -2.53 -10.66 3.12
N ARG A 136 -2.57 -11.80 3.83
CA ARG A 136 -1.37 -12.64 4.02
C ARG A 136 -0.82 -13.24 2.74
N THR A 137 -1.65 -13.40 1.72
CA THR A 137 -1.19 -13.82 0.40
C THR A 137 -0.34 -12.73 -0.24
N ARG A 138 -0.65 -11.45 -0.03
CA ARG A 138 0.13 -10.30 -0.54
C ARG A 138 1.48 -10.13 0.15
N ALA A 139 1.61 -10.58 1.40
CA ALA A 139 2.87 -10.57 2.14
C ALA A 139 4.01 -11.35 1.45
N VAL A 140 3.67 -12.35 0.63
CA VAL A 140 4.63 -13.36 0.15
C VAL A 140 5.30 -13.01 -1.20
N PRO A 141 4.58 -12.66 -2.29
CA PRO A 141 5.18 -12.45 -3.60
C PRO A 141 6.22 -11.34 -3.57
N ARG A 142 7.47 -11.65 -3.92
CA ARG A 142 8.55 -10.67 -4.12
C ARG A 142 8.95 -10.69 -5.60
N PRO A 143 9.07 -9.52 -6.25
CA PRO A 143 9.71 -9.47 -7.55
C PRO A 143 11.19 -9.85 -7.41
N GLU A 144 11.74 -10.50 -8.43
CA GLU A 144 13.13 -10.94 -8.47
C GLU A 144 14.03 -9.77 -8.92
N HIS A 145 14.50 -8.97 -7.96
CA HIS A 145 15.43 -7.86 -8.21
C HIS A 145 16.65 -7.92 -7.29
N ASP A 146 17.66 -7.09 -7.58
CA ASP A 146 18.86 -6.79 -6.75
C ASP A 146 18.49 -6.53 -5.26
N PRO A 147 19.43 -6.41 -4.30
CA PRO A 147 19.06 -6.27 -2.88
C PRO A 147 18.19 -5.02 -2.68
N VAL A 148 16.87 -5.21 -2.66
CA VAL A 148 15.85 -4.18 -2.49
C VAL A 148 15.14 -4.39 -1.17
N LEU A 149 14.87 -3.29 -0.48
CA LEU A 149 14.05 -3.31 0.72
C LEU A 149 12.59 -3.53 0.35
N ARG A 150 11.95 -4.57 0.88
CA ARG A 150 10.49 -4.76 0.68
C ARG A 150 9.72 -3.98 1.72
N VAL A 151 8.80 -3.15 1.24
CA VAL A 151 7.73 -2.53 2.03
C VAL A 151 6.43 -3.30 1.73
N GLY A 152 6.00 -4.12 2.69
CA GLY A 152 4.73 -4.88 2.62
C GLY A 152 3.52 -4.05 3.07
N ASP A 153 2.36 -4.69 3.17
CA ASP A 153 1.12 -4.02 3.62
C ASP A 153 1.28 -3.48 5.06
N GLU A 154 1.99 -4.19 5.95
CA GLU A 154 2.35 -3.70 7.29
C GLU A 154 3.31 -2.50 7.29
N GLY A 155 3.94 -2.19 6.16
CA GLY A 155 4.91 -1.09 6.01
C GLY A 155 4.28 0.24 5.56
N ILE A 156 3.01 0.23 5.18
CA ILE A 156 2.27 1.42 4.70
C ILE A 156 1.16 1.87 5.65
N GLU A 157 1.00 1.21 6.79
CA GLU A 157 -0.08 1.51 7.75
C GLU A 157 0.03 2.92 8.33
N ASP A 158 -1.12 3.57 8.50
CA ASP A 158 -1.18 4.85 9.20
C ASP A 158 -1.23 4.67 10.73
N ARG A 159 -0.99 5.76 11.45
CA ARG A 159 -0.94 5.74 12.92
C ARG A 159 -2.29 5.33 13.54
N ALA A 160 -3.41 5.72 12.96
CA ALA A 160 -4.73 5.34 13.45
C ALA A 160 -4.97 3.83 13.29
N GLU A 161 -4.55 3.24 12.17
CA GLU A 161 -4.63 1.79 11.96
C GLU A 161 -3.82 1.02 12.99
N ALA A 162 -2.56 1.41 13.18
CA ALA A 162 -1.66 0.82 14.16
C ALA A 162 -2.20 0.93 15.60
N MET A 163 -2.81 2.08 15.95
CA MET A 163 -3.35 2.33 17.29
C MET A 163 -4.66 1.60 17.57
N THR A 164 -5.45 1.31 16.53
CA THR A 164 -6.76 0.63 16.67
C THR A 164 -6.69 -0.87 16.41
N GLY A 165 -5.55 -1.35 15.88
CA GLY A 165 -5.41 -2.74 15.46
C GLY A 165 -6.14 -3.02 14.14
N TYR A 166 -6.34 -2.00 13.31
CA TYR A 166 -7.01 -2.11 12.01
C TYR A 166 -6.02 -2.58 10.92
N TYR A 167 -5.41 -3.74 11.16
CA TYR A 167 -4.48 -4.36 10.22
C TYR A 167 -4.49 -5.89 10.38
N THR A 168 -3.93 -6.58 9.38
CA THR A 168 -3.77 -8.04 9.43
C THR A 168 -2.35 -8.37 9.81
N LYS A 169 -2.15 -8.98 10.99
CA LYS A 169 -0.84 -9.50 11.37
C LYS A 169 -0.29 -10.47 10.33
N TYR A 170 0.99 -10.28 10.00
CA TYR A 170 1.75 -10.98 8.97
C TYR A 170 1.24 -10.72 7.55
N GLY A 171 0.66 -9.52 7.35
CA GLY A 171 0.09 -9.02 6.11
C GLY A 171 1.10 -8.35 5.19
#